data_AF-A0A7J9Q4X8-F1
#
_entry.id   AF-A0A7J9Q4X8-F1
#
_cell.length_a   1.000
_cell.length_b   1.000
_cell.length_c   1.000
_cell.angle_alpha   90.00
_cell.angle_beta   90.00
_cell.angle_gamma   90.00
#
_symmetry.space_group_name_H-M   'P 1'
#
loop_
_entity.id
_entity.type
_entity.pdbx_description
1 polymer ?
#
loop_
_entity_poly.entity_id
_entity_poly.type
_entity_poly.pdbx_seq_one_letter_code
_entity_poly.pdbx_strand_id
1 'polypeptide(L)'
;MADQRVVDYIKTNLSDGFPLEQIKQALIDAGWQQEEIDNAIDSVNQSSKEVDFISWDYKKNISGKKGKKIILISIVIVIIFCVILGFLLYPKEISFGKKFSLGDLQMESMSLSPGGGPTIEGRYISLVSIGGNDEITIEVDGISETIEHSSKKVINGVEIENVEIEDNGLAKIKVNVIEPKAEDEYNDKETSQEETNGNNEIDCGDDFDCFIDASENCNPAKLKQTLTLNPLGVEQTTSKTYKILGIESDKCIIYLRTDNISLNFPEDMGLSQKEIDEQKEMYDALEGREGTCRFETKDLTEMLKRWKEGNFSSGEVSCSFKSGGKTECTTKGGDFGVAECQGTYFVIDLCIDDGKCPPGCSAETDSDC
;
A
#
# COMPACT_ATOMS: atom_id res chain seq x y z
N MET A 1 -41.65 -4.22 -17.31
CA MET A 1 -40.41 -4.04 -18.08
C MET A 1 -39.63 -2.96 -17.37
N ALA A 2 -38.40 -3.24 -16.95
CA ALA A 2 -37.62 -2.29 -16.16
C ALA A 2 -37.28 -1.04 -16.98
N ASP A 3 -37.21 0.12 -16.32
CA ASP A 3 -36.71 1.35 -16.94
C ASP A 3 -35.22 1.18 -17.24
N GLN A 4 -34.85 1.33 -18.51
CA GLN A 4 -33.48 1.08 -18.97
C GLN A 4 -32.46 1.99 -18.26
N ARG A 5 -32.85 3.20 -17.84
CA ARG A 5 -31.95 4.13 -17.15
C ARG A 5 -31.53 3.59 -15.78
N VAL A 6 -32.46 2.94 -15.08
CA VAL A 6 -32.19 2.32 -13.78
C VAL A 6 -31.33 1.07 -13.96
N VAL A 7 -31.62 0.27 -14.99
CA VAL A 7 -30.82 -0.91 -15.35
C VAL A 7 -29.38 -0.52 -15.68
N ASP A 8 -29.17 0.52 -16.49
CA ASP A 8 -27.84 0.99 -16.87
C ASP A 8 -27.08 1.54 -15.67
N TYR A 9 -27.75 2.33 -14.83
CA TYR A 9 -27.16 2.86 -13.59
C TYR A 9 -26.71 1.74 -12.65
N ILE A 10 -27.54 0.71 -12.43
CA ILE A 10 -27.19 -0.44 -11.59
C ILE A 10 -26.00 -1.19 -12.19
N LYS A 11 -25.97 -1.42 -13.52
CA LYS A 11 -24.85 -2.12 -14.18
C LYS A 11 -23.53 -1.38 -14.01
N THR A 12 -23.51 -0.07 -14.27
CA THR A 12 -22.31 0.75 -14.14
C THR A 12 -21.79 0.74 -12.69
N ASN A 13 -22.66 0.98 -11.71
CA ASN A 13 -22.21 1.01 -10.32
C ASN A 13 -21.78 -0.38 -9.81
N LEU A 14 -22.41 -1.46 -10.27
CA LEU A 14 -21.95 -2.81 -9.96
C LEU A 14 -20.58 -3.11 -10.60
N SER A 15 -20.33 -2.66 -11.84
CA SER A 15 -19.00 -2.83 -12.47
C SER A 15 -17.92 -1.99 -11.80
N ASP A 16 -18.31 -0.86 -11.20
CA ASP A 16 -17.41 0.02 -10.45
C ASP A 16 -17.21 -0.48 -9.00
N GLY A 17 -17.80 -1.62 -8.62
CA GLY A 17 -17.59 -2.29 -7.34
C GLY A 17 -18.46 -1.80 -6.18
N PHE A 18 -19.47 -0.95 -6.45
CA PHE A 18 -20.37 -0.49 -5.40
C PHE A 18 -21.29 -1.62 -4.91
N PRO A 19 -21.50 -1.76 -3.58
CA PRO A 19 -22.40 -2.76 -3.02
C PRO A 19 -23.86 -2.46 -3.41
N LEU A 20 -24.62 -3.50 -3.72
CA LEU A 20 -26.00 -3.39 -4.22
C LEU A 20 -26.92 -2.57 -3.32
N GLU A 21 -26.77 -2.66 -2.00
CA GLU A 21 -27.60 -1.92 -1.05
C GLU A 21 -27.36 -0.40 -1.11
N GLN A 22 -26.11 0.02 -1.37
CA GLN A 22 -25.78 1.43 -1.58
C GLN A 22 -26.42 1.95 -2.88
N ILE A 23 -26.39 1.15 -3.94
CA ILE A 23 -27.02 1.48 -5.23
C ILE A 23 -28.55 1.63 -5.07
N LYS A 24 -29.19 0.72 -4.31
CA LYS A 24 -30.62 0.81 -4.00
C LYS A 24 -30.95 2.09 -3.25
N GLN A 25 -30.19 2.40 -2.20
CA GLN A 25 -30.44 3.59 -1.39
C GLN A 25 -30.32 4.87 -2.22
N ALA A 26 -29.29 4.98 -3.07
CA ALA A 26 -29.10 6.13 -3.95
C ALA A 26 -30.27 6.33 -4.93
N LEU A 27 -30.86 5.23 -5.44
CA LEU A 27 -32.03 5.29 -6.32
C LEU A 27 -33.30 5.72 -5.57
N ILE A 28 -33.50 5.22 -4.34
CA ILE A 28 -34.61 5.65 -3.48
C ILE A 28 -34.51 7.14 -3.17
N ASP A 29 -33.32 7.62 -2.83
CA ASP A 29 -33.05 9.03 -2.52
C ASP A 29 -33.27 9.93 -3.76
N ALA A 30 -33.01 9.39 -4.95
CA ALA A 30 -33.32 10.05 -6.24
C ALA A 30 -34.82 9.98 -6.62
N GLY A 31 -35.66 9.36 -5.81
CA GLY A 31 -37.12 9.32 -5.96
C GLY A 31 -37.65 8.12 -6.76
N TRP A 32 -36.82 7.12 -7.06
CA TRP A 32 -37.27 5.89 -7.71
C TRP A 32 -38.05 5.01 -6.73
N GLN A 33 -39.09 4.34 -7.21
CA GLN A 33 -39.88 3.44 -6.38
C GLN A 33 -39.15 2.11 -6.20
N GLN A 34 -39.26 1.51 -5.00
CA GLN A 34 -38.63 0.22 -4.67
C GLN A 34 -38.93 -0.87 -5.71
N GLU A 35 -40.20 -0.96 -6.16
CA GLU A 35 -40.62 -1.94 -7.16
C GLU A 35 -39.92 -1.76 -8.51
N GLU A 36 -39.62 -0.51 -8.92
CA GLU A 36 -38.89 -0.23 -10.17
C GLU A 36 -37.41 -0.66 -10.05
N ILE A 37 -36.82 -0.42 -8.88
CA ILE A 37 -35.45 -0.81 -8.56
C ILE A 37 -35.33 -2.35 -8.57
N ASP A 38 -36.24 -3.06 -7.90
CA ASP A 38 -36.22 -4.53 -7.83
C ASP A 38 -36.39 -5.15 -9.22
N ASN A 39 -37.33 -4.65 -10.03
CA ASN A 39 -37.51 -5.07 -11.43
C ASN A 39 -36.25 -4.84 -12.29
N ALA A 40 -35.52 -3.75 -12.05
CA ALA A 40 -34.28 -3.44 -12.76
C ALA A 40 -33.14 -4.38 -12.34
N ILE A 41 -33.01 -4.69 -11.04
CA ILE A 41 -32.04 -5.66 -10.51
C ILE A 41 -32.28 -7.04 -11.12
N ASP A 42 -33.53 -7.50 -11.18
CA ASP A 42 -33.88 -8.78 -11.81
C ASP A 42 -33.48 -8.82 -13.30
N SER A 43 -33.67 -7.70 -14.01
CA SER A 43 -33.27 -7.57 -15.41
C SER A 43 -31.74 -7.67 -15.59
N VAL A 44 -30.96 -7.08 -14.68
CA VAL A 44 -29.49 -7.19 -14.67
C VAL A 44 -29.06 -8.64 -14.42
N ASN A 45 -29.64 -9.29 -13.40
CA ASN A 45 -29.34 -10.67 -13.02
C ASN A 45 -29.76 -11.70 -14.09
N GLN A 46 -30.79 -11.41 -14.87
CA GLN A 46 -31.18 -12.25 -15.99
C GLN A 46 -30.17 -12.12 -17.14
N SER A 47 -29.67 -10.91 -17.41
CA SER A 47 -28.68 -10.67 -18.47
C SER A 47 -27.31 -11.28 -18.19
N SER A 48 -26.89 -11.38 -16.92
CA SER A 48 -25.62 -12.03 -16.56
C SER A 48 -25.65 -13.55 -16.79
N LYS A 49 -26.78 -14.20 -16.53
CA LYS A 49 -26.95 -15.65 -16.74
C LYS A 49 -26.88 -16.08 -18.21
N GLU A 50 -27.22 -15.18 -19.14
CA GLU A 50 -27.23 -15.50 -20.58
C GLU A 50 -25.82 -15.43 -21.20
N VAL A 51 -24.92 -14.61 -20.64
CA VAL A 51 -23.53 -14.47 -21.12
C VAL A 51 -22.68 -15.68 -20.75
N ASP A 52 -22.91 -16.29 -19.58
CA ASP A 52 -22.20 -17.51 -19.17
C ASP A 52 -22.49 -18.71 -20.09
N PHE A 53 -23.66 -18.72 -20.75
CA PHE A 53 -24.04 -19.81 -21.65
C PHE A 53 -23.35 -19.73 -23.03
N ILE A 54 -22.98 -18.53 -23.50
CA ILE A 54 -22.35 -18.33 -24.82
C ILE A 54 -20.84 -18.61 -24.79
N SER A 55 -20.20 -18.45 -23.62
CA SER A 55 -18.77 -18.69 -23.42
C SER A 55 -18.33 -20.14 -23.73
N TRP A 56 -19.21 -21.13 -23.53
CA TRP A 56 -18.83 -22.54 -23.68
C TRP A 56 -18.78 -23.04 -25.13
N ASP A 57 -19.59 -22.50 -26.05
CA ASP A 57 -19.72 -23.05 -27.41
C ASP A 57 -18.68 -22.50 -28.41
N TYR A 58 -18.08 -21.33 -28.14
CA TYR A 58 -17.10 -20.73 -29.07
C TYR A 58 -15.73 -21.45 -29.06
N LYS A 59 -15.42 -22.19 -27.99
CA LYS A 59 -14.11 -22.88 -27.84
C LYS A 59 -14.00 -24.19 -28.63
N LYS A 60 -15.09 -24.70 -29.23
CA LYS A 60 -15.11 -26.04 -29.82
C LYS A 60 -14.78 -26.13 -31.33
N ASN A 61 -14.68 -25.02 -32.07
CA ASN A 61 -14.58 -25.07 -33.54
C ASN A 61 -13.29 -24.54 -34.21
N ILE A 62 -12.22 -24.21 -33.46
CA ILE A 62 -10.93 -23.74 -34.06
C ILE A 62 -9.82 -24.81 -34.00
N SER A 63 -10.17 -26.11 -34.05
CA SER A 63 -9.19 -27.21 -34.05
C SER A 63 -8.80 -27.72 -35.46
N GLY A 64 -9.03 -26.92 -36.51
CA GLY A 64 -8.60 -27.23 -37.88
C GLY A 64 -7.09 -27.04 -38.08
N LYS A 65 -6.30 -28.12 -37.95
CA LYS A 65 -4.82 -28.19 -38.06
C LYS A 65 -4.17 -27.55 -39.30
N LYS A 66 -4.91 -27.11 -40.31
CA LYS A 66 -4.36 -26.54 -41.56
C LYS A 66 -4.30 -25.00 -41.59
N GLY A 67 -4.98 -24.29 -40.69
CA GLY A 67 -5.00 -22.82 -40.66
C GLY A 67 -3.83 -22.16 -39.90
N LYS A 68 -3.19 -22.86 -38.97
CA LYS A 68 -2.17 -22.26 -38.07
C LYS A 68 -0.87 -21.85 -38.77
N LYS A 69 -0.51 -22.44 -39.90
CA LYS A 69 0.75 -22.10 -40.60
C LYS A 69 0.69 -20.76 -41.35
N ILE A 70 -0.49 -20.35 -41.81
CA ILE A 70 -0.64 -19.11 -42.59
C ILE A 70 -0.62 -17.89 -41.65
N ILE A 71 -1.26 -18.00 -40.49
CA ILE A 71 -1.33 -16.93 -39.48
C ILE A 71 0.07 -16.63 -38.88
N LEU A 72 0.87 -17.68 -38.65
CA LEU A 72 2.21 -17.52 -38.08
C LEU A 72 3.17 -16.81 -39.05
N ILE A 73 3.04 -17.05 -40.36
CA ILE A 73 3.84 -16.36 -41.39
C ILE A 73 3.46 -14.88 -41.49
N SER A 74 2.18 -14.51 -41.38
CA SER A 74 1.76 -13.10 -41.42
C SER A 74 2.28 -12.29 -40.23
N ILE A 75 2.31 -12.89 -39.03
CA ILE A 75 2.82 -12.20 -37.82
C ILE A 75 4.32 -11.91 -37.94
N VAL A 76 5.10 -12.88 -38.43
CA VAL A 76 6.55 -12.72 -38.63
C VAL A 76 6.87 -11.60 -39.64
N ILE A 77 6.09 -11.48 -40.72
CA ILE A 77 6.28 -10.44 -41.73
C ILE A 77 6.00 -9.03 -41.15
N VAL A 78 4.96 -8.89 -40.32
CA VAL A 78 4.63 -7.60 -39.68
C VAL A 78 5.74 -7.16 -38.70
N ILE A 79 6.27 -8.08 -37.88
CA ILE A 79 7.36 -7.77 -36.94
C ILE A 79 8.62 -7.30 -37.68
N ILE A 80 9.00 -7.99 -38.76
CA ILE A 80 10.16 -7.60 -39.59
C ILE A 80 9.93 -6.21 -40.19
N PHE A 81 8.73 -5.92 -40.69
CA PHE A 81 8.39 -4.62 -41.25
C PHE A 81 8.47 -3.50 -40.20
N CYS A 82 7.99 -3.73 -38.97
CA CYS A 82 8.09 -2.78 -37.86
C CYS A 82 9.54 -2.50 -37.44
N VAL A 83 10.41 -3.51 -37.39
CA VAL A 83 11.84 -3.34 -37.06
C VAL A 83 12.55 -2.51 -38.14
N ILE A 84 12.27 -2.79 -39.41
CA ILE A 84 12.83 -2.03 -40.54
C ILE A 84 12.33 -0.58 -40.52
N LEU A 85 11.04 -0.34 -40.26
CA LEU A 85 10.48 1.00 -40.10
C LEU A 85 11.09 1.76 -38.92
N GLY A 86 11.29 1.10 -37.78
CA GLY A 86 11.98 1.71 -36.62
C GLY A 86 13.40 2.14 -36.96
N PHE A 87 14.16 1.30 -37.66
CA PHE A 87 15.51 1.63 -38.12
C PHE A 87 15.55 2.75 -39.16
N LEU A 88 14.54 2.86 -40.03
CA LEU A 88 14.47 3.90 -41.07
C LEU A 88 13.97 5.24 -40.54
N LEU A 89 13.07 5.24 -39.55
CA LEU A 89 12.47 6.45 -38.99
C LEU A 89 13.30 7.09 -37.87
N TYR A 90 14.20 6.34 -37.24
CA TYR A 90 15.04 6.85 -36.15
C TYR A 90 16.54 6.58 -36.38
N PRO A 91 17.18 7.22 -37.37
CA PRO A 91 18.64 7.24 -37.43
C PRO A 91 19.15 8.27 -36.40
N LYS A 92 19.38 7.85 -35.15
CA LYS A 92 20.02 8.72 -34.17
C LYS A 92 21.01 8.01 -33.26
N GLU A 93 22.12 8.70 -33.08
CA GLU A 93 23.36 8.32 -32.42
C GLU A 93 23.14 7.74 -31.02
N ILE A 94 23.54 6.48 -30.85
CA ILE A 94 23.71 5.86 -29.54
C ILE A 94 25.09 6.28 -29.03
N SER A 95 25.16 7.33 -28.22
CA SER A 95 26.36 7.63 -27.44
C SER A 95 26.33 6.81 -26.15
N PHE A 96 27.17 5.77 -26.07
CA PHE A 96 27.43 5.03 -24.86
C PHE A 96 28.51 5.71 -24.02
N GLY A 97 28.22 5.98 -22.74
CA GLY A 97 29.22 5.94 -21.67
C GLY A 97 29.56 7.27 -21.00
N LYS A 98 28.94 7.50 -19.83
CA LYS A 98 29.66 8.05 -18.69
C LYS A 98 29.61 7.02 -17.55
N LYS A 99 30.79 6.54 -17.17
CA LYS A 99 31.01 5.71 -15.98
C LYS A 99 30.81 6.59 -14.74
N PHE A 100 29.91 6.18 -13.86
CA PHE A 100 29.78 6.75 -12.52
C PHE A 100 30.85 6.12 -11.64
N SER A 101 31.68 6.95 -10.99
CA SER A 101 32.74 6.51 -10.08
C SER A 101 32.19 6.53 -8.66
N LEU A 102 32.18 5.37 -8.00
CA LEU A 102 31.76 5.19 -6.62
C LEU A 102 32.93 5.57 -5.70
N GLY A 103 32.96 6.80 -5.23
CA GLY A 103 34.03 7.30 -4.36
C GLY A 103 33.85 8.77 -4.08
N ASP A 104 32.81 9.08 -3.30
CA ASP A 104 32.58 10.28 -2.49
C ASP A 104 31.06 10.33 -2.20
N LEU A 105 30.60 9.58 -1.18
CA LEU A 105 29.27 9.83 -0.62
C LEU A 105 29.36 11.15 0.15
N GLN A 106 29.17 12.25 -0.56
CA GLN A 106 28.99 13.56 0.07
C GLN A 106 27.69 13.50 0.87
N MET A 107 27.76 13.77 2.18
CA MET A 107 26.57 14.00 2.99
C MET A 107 25.75 15.11 2.35
N GLU A 108 24.59 14.77 1.79
CA GLU A 108 23.67 15.75 1.26
C GLU A 108 23.02 16.50 2.43
N SER A 109 23.17 17.83 2.43
CA SER A 109 22.45 18.69 3.38
C SER A 109 21.04 18.94 2.85
N MET A 110 20.04 18.87 3.71
CA MET A 110 18.64 19.15 3.39
C MET A 110 18.05 20.18 4.35
N SER A 111 17.03 20.91 3.92
CA SER A 111 16.32 21.88 4.75
C SER A 111 14.93 21.34 5.13
N LEU A 112 14.63 21.29 6.42
CA LEU A 112 13.37 20.80 6.97
C LEU A 112 12.52 21.95 7.52
N SER A 113 11.20 21.80 7.37
CA SER A 113 10.20 22.67 7.99
C SER A 113 9.48 21.94 9.13
N PRO A 114 9.04 22.63 10.21
CA PRO A 114 8.35 21.97 11.31
C PRO A 114 7.09 21.21 10.87
N GLY A 115 6.93 20.00 11.40
CA GLY A 115 5.83 19.07 11.09
C GLY A 115 5.93 18.41 9.72
N GLY A 116 7.12 18.38 9.10
CA GLY A 116 7.39 17.71 7.83
C GLY A 116 8.77 17.04 7.82
N GLY A 117 8.96 16.10 6.90
CA GLY A 117 10.13 15.24 6.87
C GLY A 117 10.19 14.34 5.63
N PRO A 118 11.38 14.05 5.08
CA PRO A 118 11.57 13.02 4.07
C PRO A 118 11.71 11.62 4.71
N THR A 119 11.55 10.60 3.88
CA THR A 119 12.00 9.24 4.18
C THR A 119 13.37 9.03 3.56
N ILE A 120 14.35 8.57 4.34
CA ILE A 120 15.73 8.32 3.87
C ILE A 120 16.11 6.90 4.23
N GLU A 121 16.35 6.07 3.21
CA GLU A 121 16.65 4.63 3.35
C GLU A 121 15.64 3.91 4.26
N GLY A 122 14.35 4.23 4.10
CA GLY A 122 13.25 3.62 4.86
C GLY A 122 13.03 4.18 6.27
N ARG A 123 13.75 5.24 6.66
CA ARG A 123 13.60 5.93 7.95
C ARG A 123 12.88 7.26 7.76
N TYR A 124 11.78 7.49 8.46
CA TYR A 124 11.07 8.77 8.40
C TYR A 124 11.70 9.76 9.37
N ILE A 125 12.17 10.90 8.85
CA ILE A 125 12.88 11.93 9.64
C ILE A 125 12.08 13.22 9.59
N SER A 126 11.49 13.64 10.70
CA SER A 126 10.70 14.87 10.75
C SER A 126 11.26 15.90 11.71
N LEU A 127 11.15 17.18 11.32
CA LEU A 127 11.46 18.29 12.22
C LEU A 127 10.23 18.56 13.09
N VAL A 128 10.34 18.34 14.40
CA VAL A 128 9.25 18.57 15.35
C VAL A 128 9.16 20.07 15.67
N SER A 129 10.27 20.68 16.09
CA SER A 129 10.32 22.08 16.48
C SER A 129 11.72 22.67 16.39
N ILE A 130 11.79 23.99 16.26
CA ILE A 130 13.02 24.78 16.42
C ILE A 130 12.91 25.52 17.76
N GLY A 131 13.83 25.24 18.67
CA GLY A 131 13.86 25.81 20.02
C GLY A 131 14.62 27.14 20.09
N GLY A 132 14.79 27.65 21.31
CA GLY A 132 15.62 28.82 21.56
C GLY A 132 17.10 28.42 21.56
N ASN A 133 17.98 29.28 21.05
CA ASN A 133 19.43 29.01 20.88
C ASN A 133 19.77 28.02 19.76
N ASP A 134 19.01 28.07 18.67
CA ASP A 134 19.29 27.31 17.45
C ASP A 134 19.26 25.78 17.62
N GLU A 135 18.63 25.28 18.68
CA GLU A 135 18.38 23.86 18.88
C GLU A 135 17.22 23.38 18.01
N ILE A 136 17.30 22.13 17.54
CA ILE A 136 16.22 21.51 16.78
C ILE A 136 15.79 20.22 17.45
N THR A 137 14.48 19.95 17.47
CA THR A 137 13.94 18.65 17.88
C THR A 137 13.58 17.88 16.63
N ILE A 138 14.26 16.75 16.41
CA ILE A 138 14.07 15.87 15.26
C ILE A 138 13.47 14.55 15.76
N GLU A 139 12.50 14.01 15.03
CA GLU A 139 11.94 12.70 15.27
C GLU A 139 12.33 11.74 14.14
N VAL A 140 12.88 10.58 14.50
CA VAL A 140 13.19 9.48 13.58
C VAL A 140 12.38 8.26 13.98
N ASP A 141 11.45 7.84 13.12
CA ASP A 141 10.50 6.73 13.34
C ASP A 141 9.82 6.77 14.73
N GLY A 142 9.35 7.95 15.16
CA GLY A 142 8.66 8.14 16.44
C GLY A 142 9.58 8.39 17.65
N ILE A 143 10.91 8.35 17.49
CA ILE A 143 11.85 8.71 18.56
C ILE A 143 12.32 10.15 18.36
N SER A 144 11.91 11.05 19.25
CA SER A 144 12.26 12.47 19.19
C SER A 144 13.46 12.81 20.09
N GLU A 145 14.42 13.55 19.56
CA GLU A 145 15.59 14.03 20.29
C GLU A 145 15.93 15.47 19.91
N THR A 146 16.42 16.24 20.89
CA THR A 146 16.94 17.59 20.65
C THR A 146 18.42 17.54 20.29
N ILE A 147 18.79 18.33 19.28
CA ILE A 147 20.13 18.47 18.71
C ILE A 147 20.54 19.96 18.76
N GLU A 148 21.57 20.27 19.54
CA GLU A 148 22.13 21.62 19.64
C GLU A 148 22.77 22.07 18.32
N HIS A 149 22.87 23.37 18.07
CA HIS A 149 23.51 23.90 16.88
C HIS A 149 24.96 23.40 16.71
N SER A 150 25.32 23.01 15.48
CA SER A 150 26.61 22.42 15.13
C SER A 150 26.96 21.12 15.89
N SER A 151 25.98 20.45 16.49
CA SER A 151 26.15 19.15 17.14
C SER A 151 25.61 18.00 16.29
N LYS A 152 26.08 16.79 16.60
CA LYS A 152 25.63 15.55 15.97
C LYS A 152 24.95 14.65 16.99
N LYS A 153 23.92 13.92 16.56
CA LYS A 153 23.26 12.90 17.37
C LYS A 153 22.84 11.73 16.52
N VAL A 154 22.96 10.52 17.07
CA VAL A 154 22.44 9.30 16.45
C VAL A 154 21.06 9.01 17.04
N ILE A 155 20.04 8.97 16.20
CA ILE A 155 18.65 8.69 16.57
C ILE A 155 18.20 7.50 15.73
N ASN A 156 17.89 6.38 16.38
CA ASN A 156 17.41 5.15 15.72
C ASN A 156 18.26 4.68 14.51
N GLY A 157 19.61 4.74 14.63
CA GLY A 157 20.53 4.35 13.56
C GLY A 157 20.77 5.42 12.49
N VAL A 158 20.26 6.64 12.68
CA VAL A 158 20.50 7.77 11.77
C VAL A 158 21.32 8.84 12.48
N GLU A 159 22.52 9.15 11.97
CA GLU A 159 23.32 10.30 12.43
C GLU A 159 22.80 11.59 11.80
N ILE A 160 22.43 12.55 12.64
CA ILE A 160 21.89 13.84 12.23
C ILE A 160 22.78 14.96 12.78
N GLU A 161 23.23 15.86 11.91
CA GLU A 161 23.98 17.08 12.25
C GLU A 161 23.09 18.31 12.04
N ASN A 162 22.88 19.10 13.09
CA ASN A 162 22.21 20.40 12.98
C ASN A 162 23.21 21.43 12.43
N VAL A 163 23.12 21.75 11.14
CA VAL A 163 24.10 22.61 10.46
C VAL A 163 23.82 24.08 10.72
N GLU A 164 22.60 24.53 10.44
CA GLU A 164 22.21 25.94 10.47
C GLU A 164 20.69 26.07 10.49
N ILE A 165 20.17 27.13 11.11
CA ILE A 165 18.77 27.53 10.93
C ILE A 165 18.76 28.73 10.01
N GLU A 166 18.04 28.60 8.90
CA GLU A 166 17.88 29.65 7.90
C GLU A 166 16.95 30.76 8.41
N ASP A 167 17.13 31.99 7.91
CA ASP A 167 16.31 33.16 8.26
C ASP A 167 14.79 32.97 7.99
N ASN A 168 14.43 31.99 7.15
CA ASN A 168 13.06 31.62 6.82
C ASN A 168 12.43 30.63 7.83
N GLY A 169 13.14 30.24 8.88
CA GLY A 169 12.69 29.28 9.88
C GLY A 169 12.81 27.81 9.46
N LEU A 170 13.63 27.50 8.46
CA LEU A 170 13.99 26.13 8.10
C LEU A 170 15.25 25.67 8.82
N ALA A 171 15.29 24.41 9.25
CA ALA A 171 16.49 23.80 9.81
C ALA A 171 17.25 23.06 8.71
N LYS A 172 18.49 23.45 8.47
CA LYS A 172 19.41 22.74 7.57
C LYS A 172 20.12 21.65 8.35
N ILE A 173 19.93 20.40 7.95
CA ILE A 173 20.54 19.23 8.58
C ILE A 173 21.38 18.45 7.58
N LYS A 174 22.35 17.68 8.08
CA LYS A 174 22.95 16.57 7.33
C LYS A 174 22.52 15.27 7.96
N VAL A 175 22.18 14.32 7.12
CA VAL A 175 21.72 13.00 7.53
C VAL A 175 22.70 11.96 7.00
N ASN A 176 23.06 10.99 7.84
CA ASN A 176 23.82 9.82 7.45
C ASN A 176 23.23 8.59 8.13
N VAL A 177 22.65 7.70 7.33
CA VAL A 177 22.11 6.43 7.82
C VAL A 177 23.29 5.52 8.16
N ILE A 178 23.38 5.11 9.42
CA ILE A 178 24.39 4.17 9.87
C ILE A 178 23.81 2.79 9.62
N GLU A 179 24.24 2.15 8.53
CA GLU A 179 23.98 0.73 8.34
C GLU A 179 24.45 0.00 9.61
N PRO A 180 23.59 -0.83 10.23
CA PRO A 180 24.02 -1.66 11.35
C PRO A 180 25.17 -2.51 10.82
N LYS A 181 26.39 -2.19 11.26
CA LYS A 181 27.54 -3.04 11.00
C LYS A 181 27.12 -4.39 11.57
N ALA A 182 27.13 -5.43 10.74
CA ALA A 182 26.93 -6.79 11.21
C ALA A 182 27.95 -7.02 12.33
N GLU A 183 27.50 -6.91 13.58
CA GLU A 183 28.39 -6.87 14.72
C GLU A 183 29.01 -8.26 14.87
N ASP A 184 30.32 -8.32 14.68
CA ASP A 184 31.18 -9.30 15.33
C ASP A 184 30.98 -9.15 16.84
N GLU A 185 30.17 -10.04 17.41
CA GLU A 185 30.21 -10.55 18.78
C GLU A 185 30.89 -9.63 19.81
N TYR A 186 30.24 -8.51 20.18
CA TYR A 186 30.68 -7.68 21.28
C TYR A 186 29.72 -7.78 22.47
N ASN A 187 30.20 -8.46 23.51
CA ASN A 187 29.64 -8.47 24.86
C ASN A 187 29.66 -7.05 25.41
N ASP A 188 28.50 -6.40 25.55
CA ASP A 188 28.33 -5.49 26.67
C ASP A 188 26.92 -5.53 27.26
N LYS A 189 26.93 -5.68 28.59
CA LYS A 189 25.78 -5.67 29.49
C LYS A 189 25.38 -4.21 29.72
N GLU A 190 24.27 -3.78 29.13
CA GLU A 190 23.52 -2.67 29.71
C GLU A 190 22.00 -2.84 29.50
N THR A 191 21.40 -3.41 30.54
CA THR A 191 20.07 -3.10 31.11
C THR A 191 18.94 -2.67 30.15
N SER A 192 18.28 -3.66 29.55
CA SER A 192 16.82 -3.68 29.40
C SER A 192 16.27 -5.04 29.86
N GLN A 193 16.35 -5.29 31.16
CA GLN A 193 15.55 -6.35 31.77
C GLN A 193 14.15 -5.79 32.03
N GLU A 194 13.27 -5.92 31.04
CA GLU A 194 11.92 -6.34 31.35
C GLU A 194 11.84 -7.83 30.97
N GLU A 195 12.28 -8.66 31.91
CA GLU A 195 12.04 -10.10 31.88
C GLU A 195 10.53 -10.30 32.06
N THR A 196 9.77 -10.18 30.98
CA THR A 196 8.47 -10.83 30.95
C THR A 196 8.74 -12.33 30.98
N ASN A 197 8.43 -12.95 32.12
CA ASN A 197 8.11 -14.37 32.25
C ASN A 197 7.66 -14.90 30.90
N GLY A 198 8.34 -15.94 30.38
CA GLY A 198 8.06 -16.54 29.09
C GLY A 198 6.60 -16.94 28.95
N ASN A 199 5.76 -15.98 28.57
CA ASN A 199 4.44 -16.20 28.06
C ASN A 199 4.69 -16.92 26.76
N ASN A 200 4.47 -18.23 26.77
CA ASN A 200 4.63 -19.07 25.60
C ASN A 200 3.74 -18.49 24.49
N GLU A 201 4.35 -17.78 23.54
CA GLU A 201 3.69 -17.31 22.33
C GLU A 201 3.04 -18.53 21.67
N ILE A 202 1.71 -18.51 21.55
CA ILE A 202 0.95 -19.58 20.91
C ILE A 202 1.19 -19.49 19.41
N ASP A 203 1.89 -20.45 18.82
CA ASP A 203 2.04 -20.53 17.37
C ASP A 203 0.78 -21.17 16.77
N CYS A 204 -0.10 -20.34 16.22
CA CYS A 204 -1.34 -20.79 15.57
C CYS A 204 -1.11 -21.25 14.12
N GLY A 205 0.09 -21.11 13.54
CA GLY A 205 0.32 -21.48 12.14
C GLY A 205 -0.60 -20.73 11.20
N ASP A 206 -1.50 -21.44 10.51
CA ASP A 206 -2.58 -20.89 9.65
C ASP A 206 -3.99 -21.07 10.26
N ASP A 207 -4.09 -21.55 11.50
CA ASP A 207 -5.35 -21.76 12.22
C ASP A 207 -5.89 -20.43 12.76
N PHE A 208 -6.82 -19.84 12.00
CA PHE A 208 -7.45 -18.58 12.37
C PHE A 208 -8.33 -18.69 13.63
N ASP A 209 -8.88 -19.87 13.94
CA ASP A 209 -9.67 -20.08 15.17
C ASP A 209 -8.80 -20.03 16.42
N CYS A 210 -7.62 -20.67 16.38
CA CYS A 210 -6.60 -20.53 17.42
C CYS A 210 -6.26 -19.06 17.70
N PHE A 211 -6.11 -18.25 16.64
CA PHE A 211 -5.75 -16.85 16.77
C PHE A 211 -6.92 -16.00 17.35
N ILE A 212 -8.16 -16.31 16.98
CA ILE A 212 -9.35 -15.70 17.57
C ILE A 212 -9.46 -16.07 19.06
N ASP A 213 -9.31 -17.34 19.42
CA ASP A 213 -9.39 -17.80 20.81
C ASP A 213 -8.32 -17.14 21.69
N ALA A 214 -7.11 -16.95 21.14
CA ALA A 214 -6.05 -16.19 21.81
C ALA A 214 -6.44 -14.72 22.03
N SER A 215 -7.14 -14.11 21.07
CA SER A 215 -7.59 -12.70 21.16
C SER A 215 -8.61 -12.45 22.26
N GLU A 216 -9.42 -13.44 22.64
CA GLU A 216 -10.44 -13.28 23.69
C GLU A 216 -9.85 -12.90 25.06
N ASN A 217 -8.58 -13.24 25.29
CA ASN A 217 -7.86 -12.91 26.52
C ASN A 217 -6.54 -12.16 26.24
N CYS A 218 -6.33 -11.71 25.00
CA CYS A 218 -5.08 -11.10 24.55
C CYS A 218 -3.84 -11.93 24.89
N ASN A 219 -3.96 -13.26 24.78
CA ASN A 219 -2.83 -14.15 24.99
C ASN A 219 -1.84 -14.00 23.83
N PRO A 220 -0.52 -13.91 24.10
CA PRO A 220 0.46 -13.81 23.03
C PRO A 220 0.32 -14.97 22.05
N ALA A 221 0.13 -14.65 20.77
CA ALA A 221 -0.10 -15.64 19.73
C ALA A 221 0.38 -15.12 18.38
N LYS A 222 0.65 -16.03 17.45
CA LYS A 222 1.15 -15.73 16.10
C LYS A 222 0.39 -16.52 15.05
N LEU A 223 0.02 -15.84 13.97
CA LEU A 223 -0.68 -16.40 12.81
C LEU A 223 0.05 -15.97 11.54
N LYS A 224 0.21 -16.89 10.60
CA LYS A 224 0.64 -16.65 9.22
C LYS A 224 -0.51 -16.94 8.29
N GLN A 225 -0.93 -15.95 7.52
CA GLN A 225 -2.02 -16.09 6.57
C GLN A 225 -1.52 -15.81 5.16
N THR A 226 -1.83 -16.70 4.22
CA THR A 226 -1.66 -16.45 2.80
C THR A 226 -3.04 -16.40 2.15
N LEU A 227 -3.35 -15.27 1.52
CA LEU A 227 -4.62 -15.03 0.84
C LEU A 227 -4.36 -14.83 -0.65
N THR A 228 -5.02 -15.61 -1.50
CA THR A 228 -5.02 -15.42 -2.94
C THR A 228 -6.37 -14.88 -3.38
N LEU A 229 -6.37 -13.69 -3.96
CA LEU A 229 -7.53 -13.02 -4.55
C LEU A 229 -7.35 -12.94 -6.06
N ASN A 230 -8.45 -12.88 -6.81
CA ASN A 230 -8.41 -12.66 -8.25
C ASN A 230 -9.26 -11.44 -8.65
N PRO A 231 -8.90 -10.21 -8.21
CA PRO A 231 -9.59 -9.01 -8.64
C PRO A 231 -9.33 -8.74 -10.12
N LEU A 232 -10.40 -8.57 -10.89
CA LEU A 232 -10.33 -8.16 -12.31
C LEU A 232 -9.45 -9.07 -13.20
N GLY A 233 -9.28 -10.35 -12.83
CA GLY A 233 -8.46 -11.30 -13.59
C GLY A 233 -6.98 -11.34 -13.18
N VAL A 234 -6.51 -10.42 -12.33
CA VAL A 234 -5.16 -10.46 -11.79
C VAL A 234 -5.16 -11.35 -10.55
N GLU A 235 -4.38 -12.44 -10.56
CA GLU A 235 -4.22 -13.28 -9.37
C GLU A 235 -3.19 -12.63 -8.44
N GLN A 236 -3.68 -12.11 -7.32
CA GLN A 236 -2.86 -11.52 -6.26
C GLN A 236 -2.76 -12.49 -5.09
N THR A 237 -1.55 -12.90 -4.73
CA THR A 237 -1.29 -13.68 -3.51
C THR A 237 -0.55 -12.82 -2.50
N THR A 238 -1.12 -12.64 -1.31
CA THR A 238 -0.50 -11.85 -0.23
C THR A 238 -0.29 -12.74 0.99
N SER A 239 0.95 -12.81 1.48
CA SER A 239 1.31 -13.47 2.74
C SER A 239 1.53 -12.43 3.83
N LYS A 240 0.91 -12.65 4.99
CA LYS A 240 0.96 -11.74 6.13
C LYS A 240 1.25 -12.51 7.42
N THR A 241 1.93 -11.84 8.34
CA THR A 241 2.10 -12.29 9.72
C THR A 241 1.31 -11.38 10.64
N TYR A 242 0.51 -11.99 11.52
CA TYR A 242 -0.20 -11.33 12.60
C TYR A 242 0.32 -11.84 13.94
N LYS A 243 0.41 -10.97 14.94
CA LYS A 243 0.73 -11.35 16.31
C LYS A 243 -0.13 -10.61 17.31
N ILE A 244 -0.64 -11.30 18.31
CA ILE A 244 -1.12 -10.66 19.55
C ILE A 244 0.09 -10.57 20.47
N LEU A 245 0.46 -9.37 20.91
CA LEU A 245 1.64 -9.17 21.76
C LEU A 245 1.30 -9.21 23.25
N GLY A 246 0.03 -9.05 23.60
CA GLY A 246 -0.43 -9.03 24.98
C GLY A 246 -1.41 -7.89 25.26
N ILE A 247 -1.49 -7.51 26.54
CA ILE A 247 -2.27 -6.37 27.02
C ILE A 247 -1.31 -5.24 27.42
N GLU A 248 -1.59 -4.02 26.99
CA GLU A 248 -0.97 -2.79 27.47
C GLU A 248 -2.08 -1.76 27.72
N SER A 249 -2.11 -1.18 28.92
CA SER A 249 -3.11 -0.16 29.29
C SER A 249 -4.57 -0.60 29.04
N ASP A 250 -4.90 -1.84 29.40
CA ASP A 250 -6.23 -2.47 29.20
C ASP A 250 -6.63 -2.71 27.73
N LYS A 251 -5.68 -2.54 26.79
CA LYS A 251 -5.89 -2.78 25.37
C LYS A 251 -5.06 -3.94 24.87
N CYS A 252 -5.66 -4.71 23.95
CA CYS A 252 -5.00 -5.75 23.20
C CYS A 252 -4.07 -5.15 22.14
N ILE A 253 -2.79 -5.54 22.15
CA ILE A 253 -1.86 -5.12 21.12
C ILE A 253 -1.81 -6.19 20.01
N ILE A 254 -2.14 -5.80 18.78
CA ILE A 254 -1.93 -6.63 17.59
C ILE A 254 -0.85 -6.01 16.69
N TYR A 255 0.13 -6.82 16.31
CA TYR A 255 1.14 -6.52 15.31
C TYR A 255 0.76 -7.15 13.97
N LEU A 256 1.00 -6.43 12.88
CA LEU A 256 0.72 -6.83 11.51
C LEU A 256 1.98 -6.61 10.66
N ARG A 257 2.30 -7.54 9.77
CA ARG A 257 3.34 -7.37 8.76
C ARG A 257 2.93 -8.01 7.43
N THR A 258 3.23 -7.32 6.34
CA THR A 258 3.17 -7.90 4.99
C THR A 258 4.47 -8.62 4.70
N ASP A 259 4.43 -9.95 4.58
CA ASP A 259 5.64 -10.74 4.32
C ASP A 259 5.99 -10.79 2.83
N ASN A 260 4.98 -10.93 1.96
CA ASN A 260 5.16 -11.00 0.51
C ASN A 260 3.85 -10.68 -0.22
N ILE A 261 3.94 -10.06 -1.38
CA ILE A 261 2.86 -9.87 -2.34
C ILE A 261 3.35 -10.38 -3.71
N SER A 262 2.56 -11.24 -4.33
CA SER A 262 2.83 -11.75 -5.66
C SER A 262 1.65 -11.43 -6.57
N LEU A 263 1.94 -10.84 -7.73
CA LEU A 263 0.96 -10.53 -8.76
C LEU A 263 1.21 -11.39 -10.00
N ASN A 264 0.18 -12.10 -10.43
CA ASN A 264 0.17 -12.91 -11.64
C ASN A 264 -0.88 -12.36 -12.62
N PHE A 265 -0.39 -11.82 -13.73
CA PHE A 265 -1.19 -11.18 -14.77
C PHE A 265 -1.41 -12.16 -15.94
N PRO A 266 -2.65 -12.57 -16.24
CA PRO A 266 -2.97 -13.26 -17.48
C PRO A 266 -2.46 -12.53 -18.74
N GLU A 267 -1.93 -13.30 -19.71
CA GLU A 267 -1.41 -12.78 -20.98
C GLU A 267 -2.48 -12.09 -21.84
N ASP A 268 -3.76 -12.38 -21.61
CA ASP A 268 -4.89 -11.89 -22.41
C ASP A 268 -5.53 -10.60 -21.90
N MET A 269 -5.04 -10.01 -20.80
CA MET A 269 -5.53 -8.71 -20.30
C MET A 269 -5.13 -7.52 -21.17
N GLY A 270 -4.21 -7.71 -22.13
CA GLY A 270 -3.81 -6.65 -23.06
C GLY A 270 -2.97 -5.52 -22.43
N LEU A 271 -2.51 -5.70 -21.18
CA LEU A 271 -1.59 -4.79 -20.52
C LEU A 271 -0.20 -4.88 -21.17
N SER A 272 0.46 -3.73 -21.30
CA SER A 272 1.86 -3.68 -21.68
C SER A 272 2.74 -4.17 -20.52
N GLN A 273 3.93 -4.70 -20.84
CA GLN A 273 4.90 -5.11 -19.82
C GLN A 273 5.25 -3.95 -18.87
N LYS A 274 5.29 -2.73 -19.39
CA LYS A 274 5.55 -1.52 -18.59
C LYS A 274 4.48 -1.31 -17.51
N GLU A 275 3.20 -1.42 -17.85
CA GLU A 275 2.11 -1.27 -16.87
C GLU A 275 2.15 -2.39 -15.83
N ILE A 276 2.51 -3.60 -16.24
CA ILE A 276 2.70 -4.74 -15.32
C ILE A 276 3.85 -4.45 -14.34
N ASP A 277 4.99 -3.95 -14.84
CA ASP A 277 6.15 -3.65 -14.03
C ASP A 277 5.87 -2.48 -13.05
N GLU A 278 5.20 -1.41 -13.51
CA GLU A 278 4.79 -0.28 -12.67
C GLU A 278 3.83 -0.70 -11.55
N GLN A 279 2.88 -1.59 -11.84
CA GLN A 279 2.00 -2.14 -10.80
C GLN A 279 2.77 -3.02 -9.81
N LYS A 280 3.67 -3.89 -10.29
CA LYS A 280 4.49 -4.72 -9.40
C LYS A 280 5.34 -3.87 -8.47
N GLU A 281 6.02 -2.85 -8.98
CA GLU A 281 6.84 -1.94 -8.19
C GLU A 281 6.03 -1.28 -7.06
N MET A 282 4.79 -0.86 -7.34
CA MET A 282 3.90 -0.29 -6.34
C MET A 282 3.53 -1.28 -5.21
N TYR A 283 3.29 -2.56 -5.54
CA TYR A 283 2.97 -3.58 -4.53
C TYR A 283 4.21 -4.11 -3.81
N ASP A 284 5.36 -4.17 -4.48
CA ASP A 284 6.65 -4.53 -3.88
C ASP A 284 7.01 -3.53 -2.76
N ALA A 285 6.68 -2.24 -2.94
CA ALA A 285 6.83 -1.21 -1.91
C ALA A 285 5.93 -1.40 -0.66
N LEU A 286 4.97 -2.32 -0.71
CA LEU A 286 4.13 -2.70 0.44
C LEU A 286 4.69 -3.90 1.21
N GLU A 287 5.64 -4.66 0.64
CA GLU A 287 6.32 -5.74 1.33
C GLU A 287 7.18 -5.22 2.48
N GLY A 288 7.25 -5.99 3.57
CA GLY A 288 8.01 -5.60 4.77
C GLY A 288 7.35 -4.52 5.63
N ARG A 289 6.30 -3.84 5.13
CA ARG A 289 5.56 -2.87 5.93
C ARG A 289 4.93 -3.54 7.14
N GLU A 290 5.03 -2.86 8.27
CA GLU A 290 4.59 -3.37 9.56
C GLU A 290 3.88 -2.30 10.38
N GLY A 291 3.04 -2.75 11.30
CA GLY A 291 2.25 -1.87 12.11
C GLY A 291 1.77 -2.54 13.38
N THR A 292 1.44 -1.72 14.36
CA THR A 292 0.87 -2.16 15.63
C THR A 292 -0.39 -1.37 15.90
N CYS A 293 -1.44 -2.05 16.35
CA CYS A 293 -2.71 -1.45 16.75
C CYS A 293 -3.06 -1.85 18.18
N ARG A 294 -3.62 -0.90 18.93
CA ARG A 294 -4.18 -1.14 20.27
C ARG A 294 -5.71 -1.11 20.20
N PHE A 295 -6.33 -2.21 20.59
CA PHE A 295 -7.77 -2.43 20.54
C PHE A 295 -8.34 -2.68 21.92
N GLU A 296 -9.60 -2.32 22.15
CA GLU A 296 -10.39 -2.98 23.18
C GLU A 296 -10.48 -4.48 22.84
N THR A 297 -10.30 -5.37 23.83
CA THR A 297 -10.26 -6.84 23.60
C THR A 297 -11.47 -7.35 22.83
N LYS A 298 -12.65 -6.83 23.15
CA LYS A 298 -13.90 -7.18 22.48
C LYS A 298 -13.88 -6.78 20.99
N ASP A 299 -13.40 -5.58 20.68
CA ASP A 299 -13.38 -5.05 19.32
C ASP A 299 -12.39 -5.82 18.45
N LEU A 300 -11.20 -6.18 18.99
CA LEU A 300 -10.26 -7.05 18.30
C LEU A 300 -10.88 -8.42 17.98
N THR A 301 -11.49 -9.05 18.99
CA THR A 301 -12.09 -10.38 18.84
C THR A 301 -13.21 -10.36 17.79
N GLU A 302 -14.09 -9.36 17.84
CA GLU A 302 -15.18 -9.22 16.87
C GLU A 302 -14.65 -8.92 15.46
N MET A 303 -13.61 -8.11 15.33
CA MET A 303 -12.93 -7.86 14.05
C MET A 303 -12.37 -9.14 13.45
N LEU A 304 -11.62 -9.94 14.23
CA LEU A 304 -11.04 -11.19 13.74
C LEU A 304 -12.14 -12.20 13.35
N LYS A 305 -13.24 -12.27 14.11
CA LYS A 305 -14.41 -13.11 13.75
C LYS A 305 -15.00 -12.71 12.39
N ARG A 306 -15.12 -11.41 12.09
CA ARG A 306 -15.55 -10.93 10.77
C ARG A 306 -14.54 -11.24 9.67
N TRP A 307 -13.25 -11.05 9.93
CA TRP A 307 -12.19 -11.34 8.95
C TRP A 307 -12.17 -12.81 8.54
N LYS A 308 -12.41 -13.73 9.49
CA LYS A 308 -12.55 -15.16 9.22
C LYS A 308 -13.68 -15.45 8.23
N GLU A 309 -14.76 -14.67 8.28
CA GLU A 309 -15.91 -14.79 7.36
C GLU A 309 -15.68 -14.09 6.01
N GLY A 310 -14.49 -13.50 5.79
CA GLY A 310 -14.19 -12.69 4.61
C GLY A 310 -14.79 -11.28 4.66
N ASN A 311 -15.33 -10.87 5.81
CA ASN A 311 -15.91 -9.54 6.02
C ASN A 311 -14.81 -8.60 6.53
N PHE A 312 -14.16 -7.90 5.61
CA PHE A 312 -13.19 -6.84 5.92
C PHE A 312 -13.82 -5.48 5.67
N SER A 313 -13.68 -4.56 6.62
CA SER A 313 -14.12 -3.17 6.48
C SER A 313 -12.91 -2.25 6.57
N SER A 314 -12.45 -1.72 5.43
CA SER A 314 -11.39 -0.69 5.39
C SER A 314 -11.79 0.62 6.08
N GLY A 315 -13.08 0.82 6.33
CA GLY A 315 -13.62 2.10 6.77
C GLY A 315 -13.68 3.11 5.62
N GLU A 316 -14.27 4.27 5.90
CA GLU A 316 -14.18 5.41 5.00
C GLU A 316 -12.81 6.05 5.21
N VAL A 317 -11.88 5.76 4.31
CA VAL A 317 -10.61 6.50 4.23
C VAL A 317 -10.90 7.80 3.48
N SER A 318 -11.01 8.91 4.20
CA SER A 318 -11.14 10.25 3.62
C SER A 318 -9.79 10.95 3.70
N CYS A 319 -9.09 10.98 2.58
CA CYS A 319 -7.88 11.78 2.42
C CYS A 319 -8.23 13.17 1.93
N SER A 320 -7.78 14.18 2.66
CA SER A 320 -7.86 15.58 2.25
C SER A 320 -6.47 16.08 1.89
N PHE A 321 -6.33 16.63 0.68
CA PHE A 321 -5.10 17.28 0.26
C PHE A 321 -5.07 18.68 0.86
N LYS A 322 -4.08 18.94 1.70
CA LYS A 322 -3.81 20.28 2.22
C LYS A 322 -2.84 21.00 1.29
N SER A 323 -3.01 22.32 1.21
CA SER A 323 -2.10 23.21 0.50
C SER A 323 -0.66 22.99 0.98
N GLY A 324 0.24 22.63 0.07
CA GLY A 324 1.63 22.28 0.39
C GLY A 324 1.98 20.79 0.28
N GLY A 325 1.15 19.97 -0.38
CA GLY A 325 1.45 18.58 -0.68
C GLY A 325 1.31 17.62 0.51
N LYS A 326 0.75 18.08 1.64
CA LYS A 326 0.45 17.22 2.78
C LYS A 326 -0.91 16.57 2.59
N THR A 327 -0.95 15.25 2.57
CA THR A 327 -2.20 14.48 2.57
C THR A 327 -2.56 14.14 4.00
N GLU A 328 -3.69 14.63 4.49
CA GLU A 328 -4.27 14.18 5.77
C GLU A 328 -5.38 13.18 5.49
N CYS A 329 -5.09 11.91 5.73
CA CYS A 329 -6.10 10.85 5.70
C CYS A 329 -6.72 10.69 7.07
N THR A 330 -8.04 10.90 7.14
CA THR A 330 -8.86 10.51 8.28
C THR A 330 -9.55 9.21 7.93
N THR A 331 -9.44 8.21 8.80
CA THR A 331 -10.22 6.99 8.69
C THR A 331 -11.43 7.13 9.61
N LYS A 332 -12.63 7.19 9.03
CA LYS A 332 -13.87 7.11 9.80
C LYS A 332 -14.42 5.69 9.68
N GLY A 333 -14.46 5.00 10.82
CA GLY A 333 -14.97 3.65 10.92
C GLY A 333 -14.02 2.61 10.30
N GLY A 334 -14.58 1.45 10.00
CA GLY A 334 -13.79 0.28 9.61
C GLY A 334 -13.14 -0.43 10.77
N ASP A 335 -12.50 -1.53 10.45
CA ASP A 335 -11.90 -2.45 11.40
C ASP A 335 -10.74 -1.79 12.17
N PHE A 336 -9.99 -0.88 11.52
CA PHE A 336 -8.92 -0.13 12.17
C PHE A 336 -9.35 1.22 12.78
N GLY A 337 -10.55 1.72 12.45
CA GLY A 337 -11.02 3.02 12.95
C GLY A 337 -11.38 3.04 14.44
N VAL A 338 -11.49 1.87 15.07
CA VAL A 338 -11.73 1.69 16.52
C VAL A 338 -10.44 1.46 17.32
N ALA A 339 -9.28 1.46 16.65
CA ALA A 339 -7.98 1.19 17.26
C ALA A 339 -7.02 2.38 17.17
N GLU A 340 -6.03 2.37 18.06
CA GLU A 340 -4.88 3.26 17.98
C GLU A 340 -3.76 2.54 17.22
N CYS A 341 -3.64 2.83 15.93
CA CYS A 341 -2.71 2.18 15.02
C CYS A 341 -1.50 3.07 14.69
N GLN A 342 -0.32 2.47 14.58
CA GLN A 342 0.95 3.12 14.21
C GLN A 342 1.83 2.20 13.38
N GLY A 343 2.76 2.77 12.60
CA GLY A 343 3.73 2.04 11.77
C GLY A 343 3.49 2.21 10.27
N THR A 344 4.47 1.76 9.47
CA THR A 344 4.51 1.92 8.01
C THR A 344 3.38 1.19 7.28
N TYR A 345 2.74 0.20 7.92
CA TYR A 345 1.55 -0.47 7.41
C TYR A 345 0.37 0.49 7.18
N PHE A 346 0.28 1.57 7.97
CA PHE A 346 -0.83 2.53 7.91
C PHE A 346 -0.48 3.82 7.17
N VAL A 347 0.77 3.99 6.75
CA VAL A 347 1.22 5.17 6.03
C VAL A 347 0.99 4.97 4.54
N ILE A 348 0.20 5.85 3.94
CA ILE A 348 -0.07 5.86 2.51
C ILE A 348 0.94 6.82 1.85
N ASP A 349 2.17 6.36 1.67
CA ASP A 349 3.17 7.07 0.84
C ASP A 349 2.85 6.80 -0.62
N LEU A 350 1.96 7.61 -1.21
CA LEU A 350 1.60 7.54 -2.63
C LEU A 350 2.59 8.27 -3.54
N CYS A 351 3.60 8.94 -2.98
CA CYS A 351 4.61 9.61 -3.78
C CYS A 351 5.95 8.92 -3.54
N ILE A 352 6.38 8.18 -4.55
CA ILE A 352 7.72 7.62 -4.65
C ILE A 352 8.69 8.80 -4.81
N ASP A 353 9.89 8.64 -4.22
CA ASP A 353 10.96 9.64 -4.15
C ASP A 353 11.15 10.47 -5.44
N ASP A 354 11.54 11.74 -5.27
CA ASP A 354 11.62 12.83 -6.27
C ASP A 354 10.33 13.63 -6.55
N GLY A 355 9.27 13.47 -5.74
CA GLY A 355 8.02 14.24 -5.93
C GLY A 355 7.28 13.84 -7.22
N LYS A 356 7.60 12.68 -7.79
CA LYS A 356 6.86 12.08 -8.89
C LYS A 356 5.78 11.16 -8.33
N CYS A 357 4.66 11.76 -7.96
CA CYS A 357 3.44 10.97 -7.77
C CYS A 357 3.06 10.34 -9.13
N PRO A 358 2.39 9.17 -9.14
CA PRO A 358 2.05 8.45 -10.37
C PRO A 358 1.35 9.36 -11.39
N PRO A 359 1.54 9.11 -12.70
CA PRO A 359 1.06 9.98 -13.78
C PRO A 359 -0.45 10.22 -13.66
N GLY A 360 -0.82 11.46 -13.33
CA GLY A 360 -2.19 11.88 -13.04
C GLY A 360 -2.30 12.94 -11.93
N CYS A 361 -1.30 13.02 -11.03
CA CYS A 361 -1.20 14.05 -10.00
C CYS A 361 0.10 14.84 -10.17
N SER A 362 0.12 15.87 -11.03
CA SER A 362 1.27 16.78 -11.10
C SER A 362 1.12 17.90 -10.08
N ALA A 363 2.11 18.04 -9.19
CA ALA A 363 2.09 18.97 -8.06
C ALA A 363 2.09 20.47 -8.42
N GLU A 364 2.10 20.85 -9.70
CA GLU A 364 2.44 22.22 -10.08
C GLU A 364 1.34 23.13 -10.61
N THR A 365 0.11 22.70 -10.96
CA THR A 365 -0.85 23.71 -11.50
C THR A 365 -2.36 23.56 -11.30
N ASP A 366 -2.92 22.44 -10.84
CA ASP A 366 -4.39 22.33 -10.80
C ASP A 366 -4.93 22.42 -9.37
N SER A 367 -5.79 23.43 -9.14
CA SER A 367 -6.54 23.64 -7.90
C SER A 367 -7.67 22.62 -7.66
N ASP A 368 -7.75 21.59 -8.50
CA ASP A 368 -8.83 20.60 -8.52
C ASP A 368 -8.30 19.16 -8.33
N CYS A 369 -7.27 18.99 -7.48
CA CYS A 369 -6.84 17.70 -6.92
C CYS A 369 -7.22 17.59 -5.44
#